data_AF-H9X1M9-F1
#
_entry.id   AF-H9X1M9-F1
#
_cell.length_a   1.000
_cell.length_b   1.000
_cell.length_c   1.000
_cell.angle_alpha   90.00
_cell.angle_beta   90.00
_cell.angle_gamma   90.00
#
_symmetry.space_group_name_H-M   'P 1'
#
loop_
_entity.id
_entity.type
_entity.pdbx_description
1 polymer ?
#
loop_
_entity_poly.entity_id
_entity_poly.type
_entity_poly.pdbx_seq_one_letter_code
_entity_poly.pdbx_strand_id
1 'polypeptide(L)'
;NSSAFPGSKTTVAFSLKQGTADLFKALSIFAVRDIKVTKIESRPLRENPLRLVKEQDGGSSRCYFEYVFFVDLEAPVSDDQTGSVERALDQLMQISSFVRVV
;
A
#
# COMPACT_ATOMS: atom_id res chain seq x y z
N ASN A 1 -11.52 -32.83 -12.11
CA ASN A 1 -11.54 -31.75 -13.11
C ASN A 1 -12.62 -30.77 -12.69
N SER A 2 -12.25 -29.71 -12.00
CA SER A 2 -13.15 -28.69 -11.41
C SER A 2 -12.50 -27.34 -11.67
N SER A 3 -12.63 -26.81 -12.89
CA SER A 3 -13.67 -25.86 -13.34
C SER A 3 -13.47 -24.44 -12.79
N ALA A 4 -12.82 -23.62 -13.63
CA ALA A 4 -12.83 -22.14 -13.69
C ALA A 4 -12.09 -21.34 -12.58
N PHE A 5 -10.91 -20.82 -13.00
CA PHE A 5 -9.95 -19.83 -12.45
C PHE A 5 -9.89 -19.54 -10.92
N PRO A 6 -8.79 -19.93 -10.24
CA PRO A 6 -8.48 -19.44 -8.89
C PRO A 6 -8.20 -17.92 -8.94
N GLY A 7 -8.72 -17.22 -7.93
CA GLY A 7 -8.82 -15.76 -7.83
C GLY A 7 -7.66 -14.96 -8.44
N SER A 8 -8.02 -13.93 -9.22
CA SER A 8 -7.07 -12.96 -9.75
C SER A 8 -6.29 -12.34 -8.59
N LYS A 9 -4.97 -12.43 -8.65
CA LYS A 9 -4.12 -11.69 -7.72
C LYS A 9 -3.91 -10.29 -8.28
N THR A 10 -4.08 -9.29 -7.46
CA THR A 10 -3.84 -7.89 -7.82
C THR A 10 -2.66 -7.39 -7.02
N THR A 11 -1.59 -6.99 -7.70
CA THR A 11 -0.43 -6.40 -7.04
C THR A 11 -0.61 -4.89 -6.98
N VAL A 12 -0.46 -4.31 -5.79
CA VAL A 12 -0.52 -2.87 -5.58
C VAL A 12 0.84 -2.38 -5.10
N ALA A 13 1.41 -1.42 -5.81
CA ALA A 13 2.63 -0.72 -5.46
C ALA A 13 2.30 0.66 -4.87
N PHE A 14 2.83 0.98 -3.69
CA PHE A 14 2.63 2.30 -3.07
C PHE A 14 3.83 2.76 -2.21
N SER A 15 3.90 4.06 -1.95
CA SER A 15 4.86 4.65 -1.00
C SER A 15 4.16 5.59 -0.03
N LEU A 16 4.62 5.67 1.22
CA LEU A 16 3.94 6.37 2.31
C LEU A 16 4.51 7.76 2.54
N LYS A 17 3.64 8.75 2.79
CA LYS A 17 4.04 10.16 3.00
C LYS A 17 4.88 10.35 4.26
N GLN A 18 4.50 9.72 5.37
CA GLN A 18 5.18 9.83 6.67
C GLN A 18 6.27 8.75 6.88
N GLY A 19 6.59 7.97 5.85
CA GLY A 19 7.61 6.91 5.91
C GLY A 19 7.06 5.55 6.31
N THR A 20 7.97 4.61 6.63
CA THR A 20 7.64 3.19 6.85
C THR A 20 6.83 2.91 8.12
N ALA A 21 6.84 3.83 9.10
CA ALA A 21 6.08 3.70 10.33
C ALA A 21 4.56 3.60 10.08
N ASP A 22 4.07 4.20 8.99
CA ASP A 22 2.66 4.17 8.62
C ASP A 22 2.24 2.89 7.86
N LEU A 23 3.15 1.92 7.67
CA LEU A 23 2.82 0.67 6.99
C LEU A 23 1.69 -0.09 7.70
N PHE A 24 1.69 -0.09 9.04
CA PHE A 24 0.59 -0.70 9.80
C PHE A 24 -0.76 -0.05 9.47
N LYS A 25 -0.79 1.28 9.35
CA LYS A 25 -2.01 2.01 8.95
C LYS A 25 -2.45 1.61 7.54
N ALA A 26 -1.52 1.54 6.60
CA ALA A 26 -1.82 1.11 5.23
C ALA A 26 -2.38 -0.32 5.18
N LEU A 27 -1.80 -1.26 5.92
CA LEU A 27 -2.30 -2.64 5.97
C LEU A 27 -3.65 -2.76 6.68
N SER A 28 -3.91 -1.92 7.69
CA SER A 28 -5.19 -1.91 8.39
C SER A 28 -6.38 -1.55 7.47
N ILE A 29 -6.15 -0.72 6.45
CA ILE A 29 -7.19 -0.34 5.46
C ILE A 29 -7.73 -1.57 4.73
N PHE A 30 -6.86 -2.53 4.39
CA PHE A 30 -7.23 -3.78 3.74
C PHE A 30 -7.87 -4.76 4.72
N ALA A 31 -7.28 -4.90 5.92
CA ALA A 31 -7.76 -5.83 6.94
C ALA A 31 -9.19 -5.53 7.42
N VAL A 32 -9.53 -4.24 7.60
CA VAL A 32 -10.88 -3.82 8.04
C VAL A 32 -11.96 -4.12 6.99
N ARG A 33 -11.57 -4.34 5.73
CA ARG A 33 -12.48 -4.62 4.60
C ARG A 33 -12.49 -6.09 4.21
N ASP A 34 -11.89 -6.95 5.03
CA ASP A 34 -11.74 -8.37 4.75
C ASP A 34 -10.99 -8.66 3.42
N ILE A 35 -10.13 -7.73 2.99
CA ILE A 35 -9.30 -7.91 1.80
C ILE A 35 -8.04 -8.66 2.22
N LYS A 36 -7.88 -9.87 1.69
CA LYS A 36 -6.76 -10.73 2.05
C LYS A 36 -5.48 -10.28 1.35
N VAL A 37 -4.50 -9.92 2.18
CA VAL A 37 -3.13 -9.65 1.75
C VAL A 37 -2.35 -10.97 1.78
N THR A 38 -1.84 -11.40 0.63
CA THR A 38 -1.09 -12.67 0.49
C THR A 38 0.42 -12.48 0.51
N LYS A 39 0.89 -11.29 0.16
CA LYS A 39 2.31 -10.96 0.09
C LYS A 39 2.54 -9.49 0.36
N ILE A 40 3.64 -9.19 1.04
CA ILE A 40 4.14 -7.82 1.24
C ILE A 40 5.64 -7.85 0.99
N GLU A 41 6.11 -7.03 0.06
CA GLU A 41 7.53 -6.79 -0.17
C GLU A 41 7.85 -5.31 -0.02
N SER A 42 8.88 -4.99 0.76
CA SER A 42 9.45 -3.64 0.82
C SER A 42 10.69 -3.55 -0.06
N ARG A 43 10.76 -2.52 -0.90
CA ARG A 43 11.95 -2.21 -1.72
C ARG A 43 12.41 -0.78 -1.41
N PRO A 44 13.67 -0.56 -1.00
CA PRO A 44 14.20 0.79 -0.87
C PRO A 44 14.30 1.44 -2.25
N LEU A 45 13.95 2.72 -2.35
CA LEU A 45 14.12 3.46 -3.60
C LEU A 45 15.61 3.73 -3.83
N ARG A 46 16.19 3.14 -4.89
CA ARG A 46 17.64 3.19 -5.12
C ARG A 46 18.15 4.57 -5.52
N GLU A 47 17.38 5.32 -6.31
CA GLU A 47 17.84 6.60 -6.85
C GLU A 47 17.81 7.72 -5.81
N ASN A 48 16.81 7.73 -4.92
CA ASN A 48 16.68 8.72 -3.84
C ASN A 48 16.25 8.02 -2.53
N PRO A 49 17.16 7.32 -1.85
CA PRO A 49 16.80 6.51 -0.69
C PRO A 49 16.43 7.35 0.53
N LEU A 50 16.74 8.66 0.57
CA LEU A 50 16.54 9.52 1.73
C LEU A 50 15.58 10.67 1.41
N ARG A 51 14.50 10.77 2.20
CA ARG A 51 13.58 11.90 2.22
C ARG A 51 13.83 12.73 3.48
N LEU A 52 14.23 13.98 3.27
CA LEU A 52 14.50 14.92 4.34
C LEU A 52 13.23 15.75 4.59
N VAL A 53 12.57 15.51 5.71
CA VAL A 53 11.37 16.26 6.11
C VAL A 53 11.80 17.31 7.12
N LYS A 54 11.68 18.58 6.71
CA LYS A 54 11.89 19.72 7.61
C LYS A 54 10.62 19.93 8.43
N GLU A 55 10.74 19.92 9.75
CA GLU A 55 9.62 20.30 10.61
C GLU A 55 9.45 21.83 10.59
N GLN A 56 8.19 22.29 10.60
CA GLN A 56 7.85 23.70 10.38
C GLN A 56 8.36 24.62 11.51
N ASP A 57 8.64 24.08 12.69
CA ASP A 57 9.11 24.83 13.88
C ASP A 57 10.63 24.97 14.00
N GLY A 58 11.40 24.75 12.93
CA GLY A 58 12.88 24.86 12.99
C GLY A 58 13.55 23.75 13.83
N GLY A 59 12.78 22.72 14.21
CA GLY A 59 13.26 21.53 14.88
C GLY A 59 14.08 20.59 13.97
N SER A 60 14.73 19.61 14.60
CA SER A 60 15.62 18.64 13.95
C SER A 60 14.99 18.02 12.70
N SER A 61 15.68 18.10 11.57
CA SER A 61 15.23 17.47 10.32
C SER A 61 15.15 15.96 10.50
N ARG A 62 14.01 15.36 10.13
CA ARG A 62 13.87 13.91 10.13
C ARG A 62 14.23 13.35 8.75
N CYS A 63 15.12 12.37 8.73
CA CYS A 63 15.53 11.69 7.51
C CYS A 63 14.87 10.32 7.49
N TYR A 64 13.98 10.10 6.51
CA TYR A 64 13.30 8.83 6.33
C TYR A 64 13.84 8.13 5.10
N PHE A 65 13.95 6.82 5.17
CA PHE A 65 14.20 6.06 3.96
C PHE A 65 12.94 5.99 3.10
N GLU A 66 13.06 6.26 1.81
CA GLU A 66 11.97 6.04 0.87
C GLU A 66 11.85 4.57 0.52
N TYR A 67 10.67 4.02 0.76
CA TYR A 67 10.33 2.65 0.39
C TYR A 67 9.13 2.63 -0.54
N VAL A 68 9.18 1.67 -1.46
CA VAL A 68 8.03 1.20 -2.22
C VAL A 68 7.61 -0.13 -1.64
N PHE A 69 6.34 -0.24 -1.30
CA PHE A 69 5.70 -1.46 -0.85
C PHE A 69 4.94 -2.08 -2.01
N PHE A 70 5.17 -3.36 -2.25
CA PHE A 70 4.39 -4.17 -3.16
C PHE A 70 3.53 -5.11 -2.33
N VAL A 71 2.22 -5.06 -2.53
CA VAL A 71 1.26 -5.85 -1.77
C VAL A 71 0.41 -6.65 -2.75
N ASP A 72 0.42 -7.97 -2.60
CA ASP A 72 -0.43 -8.85 -3.41
C ASP A 72 -1.74 -9.08 -2.67
N LEU A 73 -2.83 -8.59 -3.26
CA LEU A 73 -4.19 -8.77 -2.81
C LEU A 73 -4.82 -9.96 -3.53
N GLU A 74 -5.57 -10.77 -2.79
CA GLU A 74 -6.44 -11.77 -3.38
C GLU A 74 -7.74 -11.07 -3.83
N ALA A 75 -8.03 -11.07 -5.14
CA ALA A 75 -9.23 -10.41 -5.63
C ALA A 75 -10.47 -11.16 -5.15
N PRO A 76 -11.52 -10.42 -4.76
CA PRO A 76 -12.81 -10.99 -4.52
C PRO A 76 -13.39 -11.74 -5.71
N VAL A 77 -14.08 -12.85 -5.44
CA VAL A 77 -14.84 -13.61 -6.45
C VAL A 77 -16.23 -13.00 -6.68
N SER A 78 -16.57 -11.88 -6.02
CA SER A 78 -17.93 -11.32 -5.97
C SER A 78 -17.95 -9.82 -6.31
N ASP A 79 -18.87 -9.40 -7.17
CA ASP A 79 -19.03 -7.99 -7.61
C ASP A 79 -19.21 -7.02 -6.44
N ASP A 80 -19.83 -7.45 -5.34
CA ASP A 80 -20.07 -6.63 -4.15
C ASP A 80 -18.76 -6.25 -3.41
N GLN A 81 -17.73 -7.08 -3.52
CA GLN A 81 -16.43 -6.83 -2.91
C GLN A 81 -15.49 -6.03 -3.82
N THR A 82 -15.76 -5.93 -5.12
CA THR A 82 -15.00 -5.07 -6.05
C THR A 82 -15.03 -3.61 -5.59
N GLY A 83 -16.21 -3.11 -5.16
CA GLY A 83 -16.35 -1.76 -4.62
C GLY A 83 -15.65 -1.54 -3.27
N SER A 84 -15.35 -2.60 -2.52
CA SER A 84 -14.56 -2.52 -1.28
C SER A 84 -13.07 -2.30 -1.56
N VAL A 85 -12.54 -2.90 -2.63
CA VAL A 85 -11.14 -2.71 -3.06
C VAL A 85 -10.92 -1.28 -3.55
N GLU A 86 -11.83 -0.73 -4.36
CA GLU A 86 -11.73 0.65 -4.84
C GLU A 86 -11.70 1.66 -3.67
N ARG A 87 -12.62 1.52 -2.70
CA ARG A 87 -12.64 2.37 -1.50
C ARG A 87 -11.38 2.20 -0.63
N ALA A 88 -10.79 1.00 -0.60
CA ALA A 88 -9.53 0.76 0.09
C ALA A 88 -8.38 1.52 -0.59
N LEU A 89 -8.34 1.49 -1.92
CA LEU A 89 -7.34 2.22 -2.72
C LEU A 89 -7.49 3.74 -2.55
N ASP A 90 -8.72 4.26 -2.52
CA ASP A 90 -8.98 5.68 -2.27
C ASP A 90 -8.45 6.14 -0.91
N GLN A 91 -8.69 5.34 0.15
CA GLN A 91 -8.14 5.64 1.47
C GLN A 91 -6.61 5.52 1.49
N LEU A 92 -6.05 4.53 0.79
CA LEU A 92 -4.61 4.38 0.68
C LEU A 92 -3.97 5.59 0.00
N MET A 93 -4.60 6.15 -1.05
CA MET A 93 -4.14 7.36 -1.75
C MET A 93 -4.04 8.60 -0.85
N GLN A 94 -4.81 8.65 0.25
CA GLN A 94 -4.73 9.79 1.19
C GLN A 94 -3.43 9.78 1.99
N ILE A 95 -2.98 8.61 2.44
CA ILE A 95 -1.78 8.46 3.26
C ILE A 95 -0.50 8.15 2.46
N SER A 96 -0.65 7.77 1.19
CA SER A 96 0.46 7.46 0.29
C SER A 96 0.82 8.64 -0.62
N SER A 97 2.08 8.69 -1.04
CA SER A 97 2.58 9.63 -2.05
C SER A 97 2.16 9.21 -3.45
N PHE A 98 2.08 7.91 -3.70
CA PHE A 98 1.53 7.32 -4.91
C PHE A 98 0.96 5.93 -4.62
N VAL A 99 0.00 5.50 -5.44
CA VAL A 99 -0.53 4.14 -5.51
C VAL A 99 -0.62 3.74 -6.97
N ARG A 100 -0.26 2.50 -7.30
CA ARG A 100 -0.37 1.94 -8.64
C ARG A 100 -0.76 0.48 -8.57
N VAL A 101 -1.73 0.09 -9.39
CA VAL A 101 -2.07 -1.33 -9.61
C VAL A 101 -1.17 -1.87 -10.72
N VAL A 102 -0.59 -3.05 -10.51
CA VAL A 102 0.41 -3.72 -11.38
C VAL A 102 -0.14 -5.02 -11.92
#